data_AF-A0A7S2ZDC4-F1
#
_entry.id   AF-A0A7S2ZDC4-F1
#
_cell.length_a   1.000
_cell.length_b   1.000
_cell.length_c   1.000
_cell.angle_alpha   90.00
_cell.angle_beta   90.00
_cell.angle_gamma   90.00
#
_symmetry.space_group_name_H-M   'P 1'
#
loop_
_entity.id
_entity.type
_entity.pdbx_description
1 polymer ?
#
loop_
_entity_poly.entity_id
_entity_poly.type
_entity_poly.pdbx_seq_one_letter_code
_entity_poly.pdbx_strand_id
1 'polypeptide(L)'
;MSSSLGWRTQSTVLPSKAKEIRNVSARSMFDLKAALYAKEEESRRGTRTVRKRKRRVRDDEGLEGENKGVASRAEKEELEVAQKLSGAALREKSKLYEELKDQARNLKDGLGEEKYMVNFERTGKDADGSYPAEETMHDKLDEMEKTRLAWETETLRRMEEDREDAEKVTSFGKEAYEATEATHRERESKREKADKLEARKLVSCGVRSGSASRVVADALRTWCCRR
;
A
#
# COMPACT_ATOMS: atom_id res chain seq x y z
N MET A 1 -4.59 38.77 -0.50
CA MET A 1 -4.82 37.99 -1.74
C MET A 1 -4.78 36.51 -1.37
N SER A 2 -5.93 35.84 -1.31
CA SER A 2 -6.03 34.45 -0.86
C SER A 2 -5.70 33.52 -2.03
N SER A 3 -4.48 33.01 -2.03
CA SER A 3 -3.97 32.10 -3.06
C SER A 3 -4.75 30.78 -3.06
N SER A 4 -5.15 30.37 -4.27
CA SER A 4 -5.95 29.19 -4.58
C SER A 4 -5.37 27.88 -4.01
N LEU A 5 -5.98 27.36 -2.95
CA LEU A 5 -5.85 25.96 -2.52
C LEU A 5 -6.80 25.03 -3.32
N GLY A 6 -7.13 25.40 -4.57
CA GLY A 6 -8.27 24.88 -5.32
C GLY A 6 -8.23 23.39 -5.66
N TRP A 7 -7.06 22.78 -5.86
CA TRP A 7 -6.98 21.39 -6.33
C TRP A 7 -6.74 20.35 -5.23
N ARG A 8 -6.13 20.76 -4.10
CA ARG A 8 -5.88 19.88 -2.94
C ARG A 8 -7.07 19.78 -1.98
N THR A 9 -7.90 20.81 -1.87
CA THR A 9 -9.02 20.86 -0.92
C THR A 9 -10.38 20.51 -1.52
N GLN A 10 -10.55 20.65 -2.84
CA GLN A 10 -11.81 20.28 -3.50
C GLN A 10 -11.91 18.79 -3.88
N SER A 11 -10.78 18.07 -3.95
CA SER A 11 -10.72 16.67 -4.40
C SER A 11 -10.88 15.63 -3.27
N THR A 12 -10.79 16.04 -2.00
CA THR A 12 -10.81 15.14 -0.82
C THR A 12 -12.19 14.98 -0.18
N VAL A 13 -13.28 15.28 -0.89
CA VAL A 13 -14.62 14.86 -0.47
C VAL A 13 -14.89 13.47 -1.03
N LEU A 14 -14.26 12.45 -0.44
CA LEU A 14 -14.76 11.09 -0.61
C LEU A 14 -16.24 11.10 -0.20
N PRO A 15 -17.15 10.57 -1.03
CA PRO A 15 -18.55 10.56 -0.67
C PRO A 15 -18.72 9.76 0.62
N SER A 16 -19.13 10.43 1.70
CA SER A 16 -19.34 9.79 3.01
C SER A 16 -20.43 8.73 2.97
N LYS A 17 -21.33 8.81 1.97
CA LYS A 17 -22.37 7.84 1.69
C LYS A 17 -22.07 7.14 0.37
N ALA A 18 -22.23 5.82 0.35
CA ALA A 18 -22.12 5.04 -0.88
C ALA A 18 -23.16 5.54 -1.90
N LYS A 19 -22.70 6.06 -3.05
CA LYS A 19 -23.57 6.42 -4.16
C LYS A 19 -23.84 5.18 -5.00
N GLU A 20 -25.10 4.92 -5.30
CA GLU A 20 -25.46 3.89 -6.28
C GLU A 20 -24.90 4.27 -7.65
N ILE A 21 -24.24 3.31 -8.29
CA ILE A 21 -23.67 3.49 -9.62
C ILE A 21 -24.81 3.29 -10.62
N ARG A 22 -25.03 4.30 -11.48
CA ARG A 22 -26.06 4.21 -12.53
C ARG A 22 -25.82 2.95 -13.37
N ASN A 23 -26.87 2.15 -13.56
CA ASN A 23 -26.88 0.89 -14.33
C ASN A 23 -26.16 -0.30 -13.68
N VAL A 24 -25.79 -0.24 -12.40
CA VAL A 24 -25.27 -1.42 -11.67
C VAL A 24 -26.26 -1.82 -10.59
N SER A 25 -26.70 -3.08 -10.62
CA SER A 25 -27.59 -3.61 -9.58
C SER A 25 -26.86 -3.82 -8.26
N ALA A 26 -27.55 -3.65 -7.14
CA ALA A 26 -26.99 -3.92 -5.81
C ALA A 26 -26.46 -5.36 -5.68
N ARG A 27 -27.09 -6.31 -6.38
CA ARG A 27 -26.65 -7.72 -6.41
C ARG A 27 -25.33 -7.90 -7.15
N SER A 28 -25.16 -7.26 -8.32
CA SER A 28 -23.88 -7.28 -9.05
C SER A 28 -22.73 -6.69 -8.22
N MET A 29 -22.99 -5.61 -7.47
CA MET A 29 -21.99 -5.03 -6.56
C MET A 29 -21.65 -5.96 -5.39
N PHE A 30 -22.64 -6.68 -4.85
CA PHE A 30 -22.42 -7.65 -3.78
C PHE A 30 -21.62 -8.86 -4.27
N ASP A 31 -21.97 -9.40 -5.45
CA ASP A 31 -21.27 -10.53 -6.06
C ASP A 31 -19.81 -10.17 -6.37
N LEU A 32 -19.54 -8.95 -6.84
CA LEU A 32 -18.18 -8.44 -7.04
C LEU A 32 -17.40 -8.35 -5.72
N LYS A 33 -18.01 -7.83 -4.65
CA LYS A 33 -17.39 -7.80 -3.32
C LYS A 33 -17.06 -9.20 -2.83
N ALA A 34 -17.95 -10.17 -3.04
CA ALA A 34 -17.71 -11.56 -2.70
C ALA A 34 -16.53 -12.16 -3.49
N ALA A 35 -16.46 -11.89 -4.80
CA ALA A 35 -15.34 -12.34 -5.64
C ALA A 35 -13.99 -11.72 -5.22
N LEU A 36 -13.98 -10.43 -4.87
CA LEU A 36 -12.78 -9.76 -4.36
C LEU A 36 -12.33 -10.31 -3.01
N TYR A 37 -13.27 -10.54 -2.10
CA TYR A 37 -12.96 -11.15 -0.79
C TYR A 37 -12.44 -12.58 -0.96
N ALA A 38 -13.03 -13.38 -1.84
CA ALA A 38 -12.55 -14.72 -2.13
C ALA A 38 -11.11 -14.71 -2.69
N LYS A 39 -10.80 -13.77 -3.59
CA LYS A 39 -9.46 -13.59 -4.15
C LYS A 39 -8.44 -13.11 -3.11
N GLU A 40 -8.84 -12.24 -2.18
CA GLU A 40 -8.00 -11.80 -1.05
C GLU A 40 -7.77 -12.94 -0.05
N GLU A 41 -8.81 -13.73 0.24
CA GLU A 41 -8.67 -14.93 1.07
C GLU A 41 -7.78 -15.97 0.39
N GLU A 42 -7.84 -16.15 -0.92
CA GLU A 42 -6.99 -17.07 -1.66
C GLU A 42 -5.53 -16.62 -1.67
N SER A 43 -5.27 -15.33 -1.86
CA SER A 43 -3.91 -14.77 -1.76
C SER A 43 -3.35 -14.89 -0.33
N ARG A 44 -4.19 -14.68 0.70
CA ARG A 44 -3.83 -14.93 2.10
C ARG A 44 -3.67 -16.41 2.41
N ARG A 45 -4.45 -17.30 1.81
CA ARG A 45 -4.37 -18.76 2.03
C ARG A 45 -3.12 -19.36 1.42
N GLY A 46 -2.65 -18.84 0.28
CA GLY A 46 -1.30 -19.12 -0.24
C GLY A 46 -0.18 -18.78 0.75
N THR A 47 -0.44 -17.87 1.70
CA THR A 47 0.49 -17.52 2.79
C THR A 47 0.18 -18.19 4.14
N ARG A 48 -1.01 -18.80 4.34
CA ARG A 48 -1.43 -19.38 5.64
C ARG A 48 -0.73 -20.69 6.00
N THR A 49 -0.13 -21.40 5.05
CA THR A 49 0.75 -22.54 5.35
C THR A 49 2.16 -22.09 5.75
N VAL A 50 2.53 -20.83 5.54
CA VAL A 50 3.79 -20.27 6.02
C VAL A 50 3.59 -19.81 7.46
N ARG A 51 3.71 -20.81 8.35
CA ARG A 51 3.87 -20.68 9.80
C ARG A 51 4.73 -19.46 10.15
N LYS A 52 4.36 -18.79 11.25
CA LYS A 52 5.24 -17.91 12.04
C LYS A 52 6.59 -18.59 12.28
N ARG A 53 7.52 -18.46 11.36
CA ARG A 53 8.95 -18.67 11.56
C ARG A 53 9.56 -17.30 11.35
N LYS A 54 10.22 -16.82 12.41
CA LYS A 54 11.16 -15.70 12.33
C LYS A 54 12.02 -15.96 11.10
N ARG A 55 11.79 -15.19 10.02
CA ARG A 55 12.61 -15.22 8.82
C ARG A 55 14.01 -14.79 9.27
N ARG A 56 14.86 -15.76 9.59
CA ARG A 56 16.25 -15.63 9.20
C ARG A 56 16.17 -15.59 7.68
N VAL A 57 16.45 -14.41 7.12
CA VAL A 57 16.69 -14.26 5.70
C VAL A 57 17.74 -15.33 5.37
N ARG A 58 17.33 -16.35 4.62
CA ARG A 58 18.31 -17.16 3.90
C ARG A 58 18.68 -16.28 2.73
N ASP A 59 19.88 -15.76 2.74
CA ASP A 59 20.46 -14.88 1.71
C ASP A 59 20.72 -15.62 0.38
N ASP A 60 20.05 -16.75 0.10
CA ASP A 60 20.41 -17.70 -0.97
C ASP A 60 19.25 -18.12 -1.88
N GLU A 61 18.12 -17.41 -1.88
CA GLU A 61 17.24 -17.41 -3.07
C GLU A 61 17.04 -15.96 -3.46
N GLY A 62 18.08 -15.47 -4.15
CA GLY A 62 18.13 -14.15 -4.72
C GLY A 62 16.93 -13.89 -5.62
N LEU A 63 16.77 -12.62 -5.96
CA LEU A 63 15.80 -12.09 -6.92
C LEU A 63 16.09 -12.58 -8.36
N GLU A 64 16.50 -13.83 -8.54
CA GLU A 64 16.90 -14.48 -9.79
C GLU A 64 15.70 -14.98 -10.62
N GLY A 65 14.50 -14.94 -10.04
CA GLY A 65 13.27 -15.10 -10.80
C GLY A 65 13.03 -13.85 -11.63
N GLU A 66 13.57 -13.80 -12.85
CA GLU A 66 13.29 -12.74 -13.81
C GLU A 66 11.77 -12.54 -13.92
N ASN A 67 11.34 -11.30 -13.70
CA ASN A 67 9.94 -10.96 -13.78
C ASN A 67 9.49 -11.14 -15.23
N LYS A 68 8.71 -12.20 -15.51
CA LYS A 68 8.24 -12.53 -16.87
C LYS A 68 7.56 -11.35 -17.57
N GLY A 69 6.93 -10.45 -16.81
CA GLY A 69 6.33 -9.22 -17.36
C GLY A 69 7.35 -8.19 -17.88
N VAL A 70 8.58 -8.21 -17.38
CA VAL A 70 9.70 -7.37 -17.85
C VAL A 70 10.28 -7.95 -19.13
N ALA A 71 10.55 -9.26 -19.18
CA ALA A 71 11.02 -9.93 -20.39
C ALA A 71 10.06 -9.75 -21.57
N SER A 72 8.75 -9.94 -21.35
CA SER A 72 7.74 -9.75 -22.41
C SER A 72 7.56 -8.30 -22.86
N ARG A 73 7.98 -7.30 -22.06
CA ARG A 73 7.99 -5.89 -22.49
C ARG A 73 9.25 -5.58 -23.28
N ALA A 74 10.41 -6.05 -22.81
CA ALA A 74 11.68 -5.90 -23.50
C ALA A 74 11.63 -6.49 -24.92
N GLU A 75 11.10 -7.70 -25.09
CA GLU A 75 10.95 -8.33 -26.42
C GLU A 75 10.03 -7.52 -27.35
N LYS A 76 8.96 -6.94 -26.83
CA LYS A 76 8.05 -6.09 -27.62
C LYS A 76 8.73 -4.78 -28.02
N GLU A 77 9.42 -4.14 -27.09
CA GLU A 77 10.16 -2.92 -27.34
C GLU A 77 11.26 -3.14 -28.39
N GLU A 78 11.98 -4.26 -28.31
CA GLU A 78 12.99 -4.64 -29.30
C GLU A 78 12.37 -4.85 -30.69
N LEU A 79 11.25 -5.56 -30.79
CA LEU A 79 10.53 -5.75 -32.06
C LEU A 79 9.99 -4.43 -32.63
N GLU A 80 9.47 -3.55 -31.79
CA GLU A 80 9.00 -2.22 -32.22
C GLU A 80 10.16 -1.34 -32.71
N VAL A 81 11.31 -1.38 -32.05
CA VAL A 81 12.52 -0.70 -32.50
C VAL A 81 13.01 -1.29 -33.82
N ALA A 82 13.04 -2.62 -33.95
CA ALA A 82 13.42 -3.30 -35.18
C ALA A 82 12.47 -2.99 -36.35
N GLN A 83 11.16 -2.86 -36.10
CA GLN A 83 10.19 -2.43 -37.11
C GLN A 83 10.40 -0.97 -37.52
N LYS A 84 10.69 -0.08 -36.56
CA LYS A 84 11.02 1.34 -36.82
C LYS A 84 12.34 1.52 -37.57
N LEU A 85 13.29 0.60 -37.36
CA LEU A 85 14.58 0.53 -38.05
C LEU A 85 14.55 -0.35 -39.31
N SER A 86 13.41 -0.99 -39.60
CA SER A 86 13.26 -1.80 -40.81
C SER A 86 13.38 -0.90 -42.03
N GLY A 87 14.04 -1.41 -43.08
CA GLY A 87 14.29 -0.63 -44.30
C GLY A 87 13.03 -0.14 -45.01
N ALA A 88 11.84 -0.65 -44.66
CA ALA A 88 10.56 -0.12 -45.13
C ALA A 88 10.18 1.19 -44.40
N ALA A 89 10.22 1.20 -43.07
CA ALA A 89 9.94 2.38 -42.26
C ALA A 89 10.92 3.52 -42.52
N LEU A 90 12.20 3.21 -42.79
CA LEU A 90 13.22 4.19 -43.19
C LEU A 90 12.89 4.85 -44.53
N ARG A 91 12.36 4.10 -45.51
CA ARG A 91 11.96 4.63 -46.82
C ARG A 91 10.71 5.51 -46.73
N GLU A 92 9.77 5.16 -45.86
CA GLU A 92 8.59 6.00 -45.61
C GLU A 92 8.99 7.31 -44.91
N LYS A 93 9.87 7.23 -43.90
CA LYS A 93 10.42 8.42 -43.24
C LYS A 93 11.22 9.30 -44.21
N SER A 94 12.04 8.73 -45.08
CA SER A 94 12.83 9.52 -46.04
C SER A 94 11.92 10.29 -47.02
N LYS A 95 10.85 9.65 -47.51
CA LYS A 95 9.86 10.32 -48.37
C LYS A 95 9.17 11.49 -47.66
N LEU A 96 8.76 11.30 -46.40
CA LEU A 96 8.19 12.39 -45.60
C LEU A 96 9.17 13.56 -45.42
N TYR A 97 10.45 13.30 -45.23
CA TYR A 97 11.46 14.36 -45.16
C TYR A 97 11.67 15.08 -46.49
N GLU A 98 11.63 14.37 -47.62
CA GLU A 98 11.67 14.98 -48.96
C GLU A 98 10.44 15.87 -49.19
N GLU A 99 9.24 15.38 -48.87
CA GLU A 99 7.99 16.14 -48.97
C GLU A 99 8.00 17.39 -48.08
N LEU A 100 8.43 17.27 -46.81
CA LEU A 100 8.53 18.41 -45.89
C LEU A 100 9.59 19.42 -46.36
N LYS A 101 10.69 18.95 -46.95
CA LYS A 101 11.72 19.83 -47.50
C LYS A 101 11.22 20.58 -48.73
N ASP A 102 10.43 19.93 -49.58
CA ASP A 102 9.80 20.58 -50.73
C ASP A 102 8.71 21.55 -50.29
N GLN A 103 7.89 21.19 -49.30
CA GLN A 103 6.95 22.10 -48.66
C GLN A 103 7.66 23.31 -48.05
N ALA A 104 8.76 23.11 -47.31
CA ALA A 104 9.55 24.18 -46.72
C ALA A 104 10.21 25.08 -47.78
N ARG A 105 10.60 24.51 -48.93
CA ARG A 105 11.07 25.27 -50.09
C ARG A 105 9.94 26.09 -50.73
N ASN A 106 8.73 25.55 -50.78
CA ASN A 106 7.54 26.25 -51.29
C ASN A 106 6.97 27.27 -50.28
N LEU A 107 7.37 27.18 -49.01
CA LEU A 107 7.03 28.12 -47.93
C LEU A 107 8.05 29.27 -47.79
N LYS A 108 9.11 29.31 -48.62
CA LYS A 108 10.17 30.33 -48.56
C LYS A 108 9.75 31.75 -48.98
N ASP A 109 8.50 31.95 -49.38
CA ASP A 109 7.98 33.29 -49.71
C ASP A 109 7.26 33.99 -48.54
N GLY A 110 7.29 33.44 -47.31
CA GLY A 110 6.43 33.92 -46.21
C GLY A 110 7.01 34.03 -44.80
N LEU A 111 8.31 33.85 -44.57
CA LEU A 111 8.89 34.00 -43.22
C LEU A 111 9.82 35.20 -43.16
N GLY A 112 9.20 36.36 -42.93
CA GLY A 112 9.90 37.57 -42.52
C GLY A 112 10.60 37.36 -41.18
N GLU A 113 11.84 37.85 -41.13
CA GLU A 113 12.64 38.20 -39.96
C GLU A 113 12.84 37.12 -38.88
N GLU A 114 14.06 36.57 -38.89
CA GLU A 114 14.69 35.68 -37.91
C GLU A 114 14.86 36.31 -36.51
N LYS A 115 13.76 36.72 -35.87
CA LYS A 115 13.79 37.38 -34.54
C LYS A 115 14.00 36.40 -33.38
N TYR A 116 13.85 35.09 -33.61
CA TYR A 116 13.87 34.07 -32.56
C TYR A 116 14.75 32.85 -32.86
N MET A 117 15.81 33.00 -33.67
CA MET A 117 16.85 31.96 -33.71
C MET A 117 17.80 32.13 -32.53
N VAL A 118 17.84 31.12 -31.67
CA VAL A 118 18.79 31.03 -30.56
C VAL A 118 20.17 30.73 -31.16
N ASN A 119 21.09 31.69 -31.09
CA ASN A 119 22.49 31.49 -31.48
C ASN A 119 23.21 30.64 -30.43
N PHE A 120 23.49 29.37 -30.75
CA PHE A 120 24.27 28.48 -29.89
C PHE A 120 25.75 28.88 -29.75
N GLU A 121 26.24 29.76 -30.62
CA GLU A 121 27.62 30.29 -30.57
C GLU A 121 27.77 31.42 -29.55
N ARG A 122 26.67 31.99 -29.05
CA ARG A 122 26.72 33.05 -28.03
C ARG A 122 26.78 32.42 -26.65
N THR A 123 27.91 31.80 -26.33
CA THR A 123 28.21 31.32 -24.98
C THR A 123 28.55 32.50 -24.08
N GLY A 124 27.61 32.88 -23.21
CA GLY A 124 27.85 33.43 -21.87
C GLY A 124 28.71 34.69 -21.71
N LYS A 125 29.03 35.44 -22.77
CA LYS A 125 29.72 36.72 -22.65
C LYS A 125 28.71 37.86 -22.65
N ASP A 126 28.77 38.68 -21.61
CA ASP A 126 28.13 39.99 -21.60
C ASP A 126 28.76 40.87 -22.70
N ALA A 127 28.14 42.02 -22.99
CA ALA A 127 28.51 42.90 -24.11
C ALA A 127 30.00 43.34 -24.12
N ASP A 128 30.70 43.13 -23.01
CA ASP A 128 32.09 43.52 -22.78
C ASP A 128 33.09 42.35 -22.87
N GLY A 129 32.63 41.13 -23.18
CA GLY A 129 33.50 39.97 -23.46
C GLY A 129 34.08 39.22 -22.24
N SER A 130 33.72 39.62 -21.02
CA SER A 130 34.14 38.98 -19.76
C SER A 130 33.18 37.87 -19.34
N TYR A 131 33.71 36.81 -18.73
CA TYR A 131 32.90 35.79 -18.03
C TYR A 131 32.51 36.31 -16.64
N PRO A 132 31.30 36.01 -16.13
CA PRO A 132 30.96 36.30 -14.73
C PRO A 132 31.89 35.50 -13.80
N ALA A 133 32.52 36.17 -12.85
CA ALA A 133 33.51 35.59 -11.95
C ALA A 133 32.98 34.32 -11.23
N GLU A 134 33.80 33.26 -11.23
CA GLU A 134 33.49 31.93 -10.68
C GLU A 134 33.19 31.92 -9.16
N GLU A 135 33.50 33.02 -8.45
CA GLU A 135 33.23 33.19 -7.02
C GLU A 135 31.74 33.00 -6.67
N THR A 136 30.83 33.28 -7.61
CA THR A 136 29.37 33.18 -7.36
C THR A 136 28.79 31.76 -7.39
N MET A 137 29.55 30.73 -7.80
CA MET A 137 29.06 29.34 -7.82
C MET A 137 29.38 28.58 -6.53
N HIS A 138 30.51 28.88 -5.86
CA HIS A 138 30.88 28.21 -4.61
C HIS A 138 29.93 28.57 -3.46
N ASP A 139 29.60 29.85 -3.29
CA ASP A 139 28.65 30.28 -2.26
C ASP A 139 27.25 29.67 -2.44
N LYS A 140 26.81 29.48 -3.69
CA LYS A 140 25.52 28.85 -4.01
C LYS A 140 25.52 27.34 -3.72
N LEU A 141 26.65 26.66 -3.91
CA LEU A 141 26.79 25.26 -3.56
C LEU A 141 26.76 25.06 -2.04
N ASP A 142 27.45 25.92 -1.30
CA ASP A 142 27.44 25.90 0.16
C ASP A 142 26.03 26.18 0.73
N GLU A 143 25.28 27.11 0.14
CA GLU A 143 23.88 27.33 0.52
C GLU A 143 22.99 26.12 0.18
N MET A 144 23.20 25.50 -0.98
CA MET A 144 22.46 24.30 -1.38
C MET A 144 22.74 23.13 -0.44
N GLU A 145 23.99 22.91 -0.04
CA GLU A 145 24.35 21.88 0.93
C GLU A 145 23.75 22.17 2.32
N LYS A 146 23.76 23.43 2.76
CA LYS A 146 23.10 23.83 4.02
C LYS A 146 21.59 23.54 3.98
N THR A 147 20.91 23.85 2.88
CA THR A 147 19.47 23.55 2.74
C THR A 147 19.18 22.06 2.71
N ARG A 148 20.05 21.26 2.06
CA ARG A 148 19.94 19.80 2.03
C ARG A 148 20.12 19.20 3.43
N LEU A 149 21.15 19.63 4.16
CA LEU A 149 21.41 19.16 5.53
C LEU A 149 20.29 19.57 6.51
N ALA A 150 19.72 20.76 6.34
CA ALA A 150 18.56 21.20 7.13
C ALA A 150 17.32 20.32 6.89
N TRP A 151 17.10 19.87 5.65
CA TRP A 151 16.00 18.97 5.33
C TRP A 151 16.26 17.56 5.86
N GLU A 152 17.48 17.03 5.70
CA GLU A 152 17.88 15.73 6.25
C GLU A 152 17.72 15.68 7.78
N THR A 153 18.16 16.72 8.49
CA THR A 153 18.01 16.82 9.95
C THR A 153 16.55 16.91 10.41
N GLU A 154 15.72 17.70 9.72
CA GLU A 154 14.29 17.77 10.03
C GLU A 154 13.56 16.44 9.76
N THR A 155 13.96 15.71 8.71
CA THR A 155 13.40 14.37 8.44
C THR A 155 13.77 13.35 9.51
N LEU A 156 15.01 13.38 10.01
CA LEU A 156 15.43 12.52 11.11
C LEU A 156 14.66 12.84 12.39
N ARG A 157 14.49 14.13 12.72
CA ARG A 157 13.70 14.58 13.88
C ARG A 157 12.26 14.07 13.81
N ARG A 158 11.63 14.14 12.62
CA ARG A 158 10.27 13.66 12.40
C ARG A 158 10.15 12.14 12.56
N MET A 159 11.14 11.37 12.07
CA MET A 159 11.13 9.92 12.26
C MET A 159 11.34 9.50 13.71
N GLU A 160 12.10 10.27 14.49
CA GLU A 160 12.26 10.03 15.93
C GLU A 160 10.97 10.32 16.70
N GLU A 161 10.27 11.40 16.37
CA GLU A 161 8.95 11.74 16.93
C GLU A 161 7.91 10.65 16.62
N ASP A 162 7.82 10.18 15.37
CA ASP A 162 6.94 9.08 14.96
C ASP A 162 7.27 7.77 15.73
N ARG A 163 8.55 7.55 16.05
CA ARG A 163 9.00 6.39 16.83
C ARG A 163 8.56 6.50 18.29
N GLU A 164 8.74 7.65 18.93
CA GLU A 164 8.30 7.89 20.30
C GLU A 164 6.78 7.72 20.46
N ASP A 165 6.01 8.20 19.49
CA ASP A 165 4.56 8.05 19.49
C ASP A 165 4.12 6.59 19.27
N ALA A 166 4.83 5.85 18.40
CA ALA A 166 4.60 4.42 18.27
C ALA A 166 4.91 3.67 19.58
N GLU A 167 5.98 4.02 20.29
CA GLU A 167 6.33 3.42 21.59
C GLU A 167 5.24 3.72 22.64
N LYS A 168 4.72 4.95 22.72
CA LYS A 168 3.60 5.33 23.61
C LYS A 168 2.31 4.57 23.30
N VAL A 169 1.98 4.39 22.02
CA VAL A 169 0.79 3.62 21.62
C VAL A 169 0.93 2.15 22.04
N THR A 170 2.14 1.57 21.94
CA THR A 170 2.38 0.20 22.38
C THR A 170 2.37 0.01 23.89
N SER A 171 2.79 1.01 24.68
CA SER A 171 2.72 0.94 26.15
C SER A 171 1.28 1.02 26.64
N PHE A 172 0.48 1.95 26.08
CA PHE A 172 -0.93 2.08 26.42
C PHE A 172 -1.75 0.82 26.09
N GLY A 173 -1.41 0.16 24.98
CA GLY A 173 -2.01 -1.13 24.61
C GLY A 173 -1.66 -2.28 25.56
N LYS A 174 -0.44 -2.31 26.11
CA LYS A 174 -0.02 -3.32 27.10
C LYS A 174 -0.75 -3.15 28.43
N GLU A 175 -0.86 -1.92 28.93
CA GLU A 175 -1.57 -1.62 30.17
C GLU A 175 -3.06 -1.99 30.08
N ALA A 176 -3.71 -1.66 28.95
CA ALA A 176 -5.09 -2.04 28.70
C ALA A 176 -5.27 -3.57 28.67
N TYR A 177 -4.35 -4.29 28.04
CA TYR A 177 -4.37 -5.75 28.00
C TYR A 177 -4.19 -6.37 29.40
N GLU A 178 -3.20 -5.90 30.16
CA GLU A 178 -2.94 -6.37 31.52
C GLU A 178 -4.12 -6.10 32.47
N ALA A 179 -4.78 -4.95 32.34
CA ALA A 179 -6.00 -4.65 33.09
C ALA A 179 -7.14 -5.63 32.75
N THR A 180 -7.35 -5.95 31.46
CA THR A 180 -8.37 -6.91 31.06
C THR A 180 -8.08 -8.32 31.59
N GLU A 181 -6.82 -8.78 31.53
CA GLU A 181 -6.44 -10.06 32.11
C GLU A 181 -6.62 -10.11 33.64
N ALA A 182 -6.30 -9.02 34.34
CA ALA A 182 -6.50 -8.94 35.79
C ALA A 182 -7.98 -9.10 36.17
N THR A 183 -8.88 -8.41 35.45
CA THR A 183 -10.33 -8.57 35.68
C THR A 183 -10.83 -9.99 35.36
N HIS A 184 -10.27 -10.64 34.33
CA HIS A 184 -10.61 -12.02 34.00
C HIS A 184 -10.15 -12.98 35.10
N ARG A 185 -8.91 -12.85 35.59
CA ARG A 185 -8.39 -13.65 36.72
C ARG A 185 -9.22 -13.47 37.99
N GLU A 186 -9.65 -12.24 38.30
CA GLU A 186 -10.49 -11.98 39.47
C GLU A 186 -11.87 -12.66 39.35
N ARG A 187 -12.48 -12.61 38.15
CA ARG A 187 -13.76 -13.30 37.87
C ARG A 187 -13.63 -14.81 38.02
N GLU A 188 -12.56 -15.40 37.51
CA GLU A 188 -12.29 -16.84 37.65
C GLU A 188 -12.07 -17.23 39.12
N SER A 189 -11.32 -16.44 39.90
CA SER A 189 -11.16 -16.69 41.34
C SER A 189 -12.49 -16.60 42.10
N LYS A 190 -13.38 -15.67 41.72
CA LYS A 190 -14.73 -15.58 42.30
C LYS A 190 -15.58 -16.80 41.95
N ARG A 191 -15.52 -17.30 40.71
CA ARG A 191 -16.18 -18.54 40.29
C ARG A 191 -15.68 -19.74 41.06
N GLU A 192 -14.36 -19.92 41.16
CA GLU A 192 -13.77 -21.03 41.90
C GLU A 192 -14.16 -21.00 43.40
N LYS A 193 -14.22 -19.80 44.00
CA LYS A 193 -14.71 -19.64 45.38
C LYS A 193 -16.21 -19.97 45.51
N ALA A 194 -17.03 -19.58 44.54
CA ALA A 194 -18.45 -19.91 44.50
C ALA A 194 -18.65 -21.43 44.35
N ASP A 195 -17.91 -22.07 43.44
CA ASP A 195 -17.94 -23.52 43.21
C ASP A 195 -17.49 -24.29 44.45
N LYS A 196 -16.43 -23.83 45.14
CA LYS A 196 -16.01 -24.41 46.43
C LYS A 196 -17.09 -24.25 47.50
N LEU A 197 -17.79 -23.13 47.52
CA LEU A 197 -18.85 -22.87 48.50
C LEU A 197 -20.11 -23.70 48.20
N GLU A 198 -20.46 -23.88 46.92
CA GLU A 198 -21.51 -24.80 46.47
C GLU A 198 -21.16 -26.27 46.77
N ALA A 199 -19.91 -26.69 46.51
CA ALA A 199 -19.45 -28.03 46.87
C ALA A 199 -19.55 -28.28 48.38
N ARG A 200 -19.18 -27.28 49.21
CA ARG A 200 -19.34 -27.38 50.67
C ARG A 200 -20.82 -27.47 51.09
N LYS A 201 -21.72 -26.71 50.45
CA LYS A 201 -23.17 -26.80 50.69
C LYS A 201 -23.72 -28.18 50.31
N LEU A 202 -23.31 -28.74 49.18
CA LEU A 202 -23.74 -30.08 48.74
C LEU A 202 -23.27 -31.18 49.70
N VAL A 203 -22.04 -31.07 50.21
CA VAL A 203 -21.51 -31.98 51.24
C VAL A 203 -22.26 -31.81 52.57
N SER A 204 -22.59 -30.58 52.99
CA SER A 204 -23.33 -30.34 54.24
C SER A 204 -24.81 -30.69 54.16
N CYS A 205 -25.44 -30.59 52.99
CA CYS A 205 -26.85 -30.97 52.79
C CYS A 205 -27.05 -32.48 52.61
N GLY A 206 -25.99 -33.31 52.66
CA GLY A 206 -26.14 -34.76 52.57
C GLY A 206 -26.83 -35.23 51.28
N VAL A 207 -26.69 -34.48 50.18
CA VAL A 207 -27.25 -34.89 48.89
C VAL A 207 -26.35 -35.98 48.33
N ARG A 208 -26.67 -37.23 48.67
CA ARG A 208 -26.16 -38.40 47.96
C ARG A 208 -26.60 -38.26 46.51
N SER A 209 -25.68 -37.91 45.63
CA SER A 209 -25.82 -38.03 44.18
C SER A 209 -25.95 -39.53 43.83
N GLY A 210 -27.15 -40.07 43.98
CA GLY A 210 -27.40 -41.50 43.79
C GLY A 210 -28.82 -41.83 43.32
N SER A 211 -29.61 -40.86 42.87
CA SER A 211 -31.02 -41.09 42.52
C SER A 211 -31.50 -40.44 41.21
N ALA A 212 -30.60 -39.91 40.36
CA ALA A 212 -30.98 -39.50 39.01
C ALA A 212 -30.80 -40.62 37.97
N SER A 213 -29.90 -41.57 38.20
CA SER A 213 -29.62 -42.67 37.26
C SER A 213 -30.51 -43.90 37.44
N ARG A 214 -31.17 -44.07 38.61
CA ARG A 214 -32.10 -45.20 38.84
C ARG A 214 -33.50 -44.97 38.26
N VAL A 215 -33.99 -43.73 38.26
CA VAL A 215 -35.33 -43.42 37.74
C VAL A 215 -35.39 -43.55 36.20
N VAL A 216 -34.31 -43.22 35.50
CA VAL A 216 -34.23 -43.40 34.03
C VAL A 216 -34.02 -44.88 33.65
N ALA A 217 -33.33 -45.66 34.49
CA ALA A 217 -33.11 -47.08 34.24
C ALA A 217 -34.38 -47.94 34.45
N ASP A 218 -35.25 -47.59 35.40
CA ASP A 218 -36.52 -48.30 35.63
C ASP A 218 -37.61 -47.94 34.59
N ALA A 219 -37.58 -46.71 34.04
CA ALA A 219 -38.47 -46.31 32.95
C ALA A 219 -38.16 -47.03 31.62
N LEU A 220 -36.90 -47.40 31.38
CA LEU A 220 -36.50 -48.14 30.17
C LEU A 220 -36.72 -49.66 30.28
N ARG A 221 -36.73 -50.22 31.49
CA ARG A 221 -37.04 -51.65 31.70
C ARG A 221 -38.54 -51.96 31.56
N THR A 222 -39.40 -51.04 31.95
CA THR A 222 -40.87 -51.21 31.83
C THR A 222 -41.39 -51.05 30.41
N TRP A 223 -40.65 -50.38 29.52
CA TRP A 223 -41.04 -50.22 28.11
C TRP A 223 -40.66 -51.42 27.23
N CYS A 224 -39.64 -52.19 27.58
CA CYS A 224 -39.22 -53.39 26.83
C CYS A 224 -40.05 -54.65 27.10
N CYS A 225 -40.91 -54.68 28.12
CA CYS A 225 -41.75 -55.85 28.42
C CYS A 225 -43.18 -55.77 27.85
N ARG A 226 -43.48 -54.77 27.01
CA ARG A 226 -44.84 -54.55 26.45
C ARG A 226 -44.90 -54.58 24.92
N ARG A 227 -44.03 -55.35 24.27
CA ARG A 227 -44.09 -55.64 22.83
C ARG A 227 -44.01 -57.13 22.57
#